data_AF-A0A9W6VH06-F1
#
_entry.id   AF-A0A9W6VH06-F1
#
_cell.length_a   1.000
_cell.length_b   1.000
_cell.length_c   1.000
_cell.angle_alpha   90.00
_cell.angle_beta   90.00
_cell.angle_gamma   90.00
#
_symmetry.space_group_name_H-M   'P 1'
#
loop_
_entity.id
_entity.type
_entity.pdbx_description
1 polymer ?
#
loop_
_entity_poly.entity_id
_entity_poly.type
_entity_poly.pdbx_seq_one_letter_code
_entity_poly.pdbx_strand_id
1 'polypeptide(L)'
;MRALLGQFERVGFELAPRYLGSSDDGTRDFVGFIPGEAAHYPLTRQQRSDETLVSAARAVRAMHDVTEDFLARLPVDGWRYREVGTPNRVDCIGHHDLAPWNILFDGTRVTGIIDWDFAAPSNRAWDLSYLAHRFVPLSSPRLTKAFGWYAEPDRAARLRLLARTYGREITPAELLDLAVVRLSAIAANIEQRIRDSDPAFAVHRDERHADGYREDVQYILQNREALLRGH
;
A
#
# COMPACT_ATOMS: atom_id res chain seq x y z
N MET A 1 -15.47 4.76 3.69
CA MET A 1 -14.76 4.75 4.99
C MET A 1 -15.63 4.32 6.18
N ARG A 2 -16.60 5.12 6.67
CA ARG A 2 -17.35 4.84 7.93
C ARG A 2 -17.89 3.40 8.05
N ALA A 3 -18.54 2.90 6.99
CA ALA A 3 -19.08 1.54 6.97
C ALA A 3 -17.98 0.45 7.08
N LEU A 4 -16.80 0.69 6.50
CA LEU A 4 -15.66 -0.22 6.58
C LEU A 4 -15.07 -0.26 8.00
N LEU A 5 -14.94 0.90 8.66
CA LEU A 5 -14.47 0.95 10.05
C LEU A 5 -15.45 0.26 11.01
N GLY A 6 -16.77 0.47 10.80
CA GLY A 6 -17.79 -0.25 11.57
C GLY A 6 -17.74 -1.77 11.35
N GLN A 7 -17.41 -2.22 10.14
CA GLN A 7 -17.19 -3.63 9.85
C GLN A 7 -15.97 -4.19 10.60
N PHE A 8 -14.84 -3.47 10.62
CA PHE A 8 -13.65 -3.88 11.36
C PHE A 8 -13.96 -4.04 12.85
N GLU A 9 -14.68 -3.09 13.43
CA GLU A 9 -15.12 -3.17 14.82
C GLU A 9 -16.03 -4.38 15.06
N ARG A 10 -17.01 -4.62 14.18
CA ARG A 10 -17.97 -5.73 14.30
C ARG A 10 -17.30 -7.11 14.30
N VAL A 11 -16.20 -7.28 13.56
CA VAL A 11 -15.47 -8.56 13.48
C VAL A 11 -14.23 -8.63 14.38
N GLY A 12 -13.97 -7.58 15.18
CA GLY A 12 -12.81 -7.54 16.07
C GLY A 12 -11.46 -7.39 15.36
N PHE A 13 -11.42 -6.72 14.20
CA PHE A 13 -10.16 -6.40 13.53
C PHE A 13 -9.46 -5.22 14.21
N GLU A 14 -8.44 -5.51 15.01
CA GLU A 14 -7.78 -4.52 15.89
C GLU A 14 -6.73 -3.64 15.18
N LEU A 15 -6.37 -3.95 13.93
CA LEU A 15 -5.37 -3.17 13.17
C LEU A 15 -5.98 -2.01 12.38
N ALA A 16 -7.24 -1.64 12.63
CA ALA A 16 -7.87 -0.46 12.06
C ALA A 16 -8.45 0.42 13.18
N PRO A 17 -8.56 1.74 12.98
CA PRO A 17 -9.04 2.61 14.03
C PRO A 17 -10.55 2.45 14.19
N ARG A 18 -11.04 2.45 15.44
CA ARG A 18 -12.47 2.41 15.73
C ARG A 18 -13.12 3.73 15.33
N TYR A 19 -14.30 3.68 14.73
CA TYR A 19 -15.07 4.89 14.44
C TYR A 19 -15.71 5.41 15.74
N LEU A 20 -15.46 6.68 16.08
CA LEU A 20 -15.97 7.30 17.32
C LEU A 20 -17.13 8.26 17.06
N GLY A 21 -17.51 8.48 15.80
CA GLY A 21 -18.57 9.40 15.40
C GLY A 21 -18.06 10.50 14.47
N SER A 22 -18.87 11.54 14.27
CA SER A 22 -18.52 12.72 13.47
C SER A 22 -18.87 14.00 14.21
N SER A 23 -18.32 15.13 13.76
CA SER A 23 -18.76 16.46 14.18
C SER A 23 -20.25 16.69 13.86
N ASP A 24 -20.88 17.64 14.56
CA ASP A 24 -22.30 17.97 14.39
C ASP A 24 -22.66 18.39 12.96
N ASP A 25 -21.73 19.05 12.26
CA ASP A 25 -21.87 19.44 10.85
C ASP A 25 -21.54 18.32 9.85
N GLY A 26 -21.11 17.15 10.36
CA GLY A 26 -20.73 15.97 9.58
C GLY A 26 -19.43 16.09 8.79
N THR A 27 -18.66 17.19 8.93
CA THR A 27 -17.47 17.47 8.11
C THR A 27 -16.21 16.75 8.60
N ARG A 28 -16.19 16.30 9.85
CA ARG A 28 -15.04 15.60 10.46
C ARG A 28 -15.48 14.27 11.03
N ASP A 29 -14.70 13.24 10.74
CA ASP A 29 -14.81 11.93 11.38
C ASP A 29 -13.81 11.83 12.53
N PHE A 30 -14.28 11.36 13.67
CA PHE A 30 -13.45 11.04 14.83
C PHE A 30 -13.17 9.55 14.85
N VAL A 31 -11.90 9.19 15.02
CA VAL A 31 -11.46 7.80 15.06
C VAL A 31 -10.55 7.56 16.26
N GLY A 32 -10.53 6.31 16.74
CA GLY A 32 -9.73 5.90 17.89
C GLY A 32 -8.24 5.99 17.62
N PHE A 33 -7.48 6.43 18.62
CA PHE A 33 -6.03 6.39 18.59
C PHE A 33 -5.53 4.94 18.62
N ILE A 34 -4.58 4.62 17.75
CA ILE A 34 -3.87 3.33 17.76
C ILE A 34 -2.43 3.60 18.22
N PRO A 35 -1.95 2.94 19.29
CA PRO A 35 -0.56 3.05 19.70
C PRO A 35 0.41 2.51 18.64
N GLY A 36 1.42 3.30 18.30
CA GLY A 36 2.48 2.94 17.36
C GLY A 36 3.02 4.16 16.62
N GLU A 37 4.12 3.97 15.90
CA GLU A 37 4.79 5.00 15.13
C GLU A 37 4.62 4.74 13.63
N ALA A 38 4.14 5.74 12.90
CA ALA A 38 4.15 5.70 11.44
C ALA A 38 5.59 5.77 10.92
N ALA A 39 5.89 5.04 9.85
CA ALA A 39 7.22 5.05 9.27
C ALA A 39 7.34 6.11 8.17
N HIS A 40 8.39 6.94 8.26
CA HIS A 40 8.70 7.95 7.25
C HIS A 40 10.10 7.71 6.69
N TYR A 41 10.34 8.14 5.45
CA TYR A 41 11.66 8.04 4.86
C TYR A 41 12.63 9.07 5.49
N PRO A 42 13.91 8.71 5.71
CA PRO A 42 14.48 7.38 5.51
C PRO A 42 14.03 6.38 6.59
N LEU A 43 13.70 5.14 6.19
CA LEU A 43 13.25 4.10 7.12
C LEU A 43 14.40 3.62 8.02
N THR A 44 14.08 3.38 9.30
CA THR A 44 15.03 2.81 10.26
C THR A 44 15.46 1.39 9.87
N ARG A 45 16.55 0.89 10.49
CA ARG A 45 16.98 -0.50 10.27
C ARG A 45 15.89 -1.52 10.64
N GLN A 46 15.11 -1.25 11.69
CA GLN A 46 14.00 -2.09 12.11
C GLN A 46 12.88 -2.05 11.07
N GLN A 47 12.46 -0.87 10.62
CA GLN A 47 11.39 -0.72 9.61
C GLN A 47 11.74 -1.37 8.26
N ARG A 48 13.02 -1.46 7.92
CA ARG A 48 13.49 -2.14 6.69
C ARG A 48 13.74 -3.64 6.86
N SER A 49 13.61 -4.18 8.06
CA SER A 49 13.98 -5.58 8.33
C SER A 49 13.03 -6.58 7.67
N ASP A 50 13.45 -7.85 7.62
CA ASP A 50 12.60 -8.94 7.14
C ASP A 50 11.45 -9.22 8.13
N GLU A 51 11.68 -9.03 9.44
CA GLU A 51 10.63 -9.15 10.46
C GLU A 51 9.50 -8.14 10.24
N THR A 52 9.83 -6.89 9.91
CA THR A 52 8.84 -5.87 9.57
C THR A 52 8.07 -6.22 8.30
N LEU A 53 8.75 -6.71 7.27
CA LEU A 53 8.11 -7.18 6.03
C LEU A 53 7.11 -8.32 6.31
N VAL A 54 7.50 -9.28 7.16
CA VAL A 54 6.64 -10.39 7.59
C VAL A 54 5.44 -9.87 8.38
N SER A 55 5.65 -8.94 9.31
CA SER A 55 4.55 -8.37 10.10
C SER A 55 3.56 -7.61 9.21
N ALA A 56 4.04 -6.82 8.25
CA ALA A 56 3.20 -6.09 7.30
C ALA A 56 2.42 -7.05 6.39
N ALA A 57 3.07 -8.09 5.86
CA ALA A 57 2.39 -9.11 5.04
C ALA A 57 1.23 -9.79 5.79
N ARG A 58 1.44 -10.14 7.07
CA ARG A 58 0.40 -10.74 7.92
C ARG A 58 -0.74 -9.78 8.23
N ALA A 59 -0.43 -8.53 8.56
CA ALA A 59 -1.42 -7.49 8.82
C ALA A 59 -2.32 -7.26 7.59
N VAL A 60 -1.70 -7.16 6.41
CA VAL A 60 -2.41 -6.95 5.14
C VAL A 60 -3.19 -8.20 4.73
N ARG A 61 -2.72 -9.42 5.05
CA ARG A 61 -3.51 -10.64 4.86
C ARG A 61 -4.77 -10.64 5.73
N ALA A 62 -4.61 -10.39 7.03
CA ALA A 62 -5.72 -10.34 7.98
C ALA A 62 -6.75 -9.26 7.59
N MET A 63 -6.27 -8.09 7.14
CA MET A 63 -7.12 -7.04 6.59
C MET A 63 -7.96 -7.56 5.42
N HIS A 64 -7.34 -8.14 4.40
CA HIS A 64 -8.04 -8.62 3.22
C HIS A 64 -9.05 -9.73 3.53
N ASP A 65 -8.72 -10.64 4.44
CA ASP A 65 -9.63 -11.71 4.87
C ASP A 65 -10.91 -11.15 5.51
N VAL A 66 -10.79 -10.07 6.29
CA VAL A 66 -11.95 -9.40 6.90
C VAL A 66 -12.79 -8.63 5.88
N THR A 67 -12.16 -8.07 4.83
CA THR A 67 -12.86 -7.26 3.84
C THR A 67 -13.55 -8.06 2.75
N GLU A 68 -13.15 -9.31 2.51
CA GLU A 68 -13.81 -10.23 1.56
C GLU A 68 -15.30 -10.41 1.90
N ASP A 69 -15.62 -10.72 3.15
CA ASP A 69 -17.01 -10.85 3.63
C ASP A 69 -17.80 -9.54 3.55
N PHE A 70 -17.10 -8.40 3.63
CA PHE A 70 -17.71 -7.08 3.60
C PHE A 70 -18.04 -6.63 2.18
N LEU A 71 -17.18 -6.98 1.22
CA LEU A 71 -17.36 -6.67 -0.20
C LEU A 71 -18.74 -7.13 -0.71
N ALA A 72 -19.16 -8.35 -0.32
CA ALA A 72 -20.45 -8.92 -0.73
C ALA A 72 -21.69 -8.12 -0.26
N ARG A 73 -21.53 -7.21 0.70
CA ARG A 73 -22.62 -6.42 1.31
C ARG A 73 -22.63 -4.96 0.87
N LEU A 74 -21.69 -4.53 0.04
CA LEU A 74 -21.50 -3.13 -0.32
C LEU A 74 -22.07 -2.80 -1.70
N PRO A 75 -22.53 -1.55 -1.89
CA PRO A 75 -22.85 -1.07 -3.23
C PRO A 75 -21.57 -1.02 -4.09
N VAL A 76 -21.75 -1.30 -5.38
CA VAL A 76 -20.68 -1.26 -6.38
C VAL A 76 -20.23 0.19 -6.65
N ASP A 77 -21.11 1.18 -6.39
CA ASP A 77 -20.90 2.58 -6.72
C ASP A 77 -20.52 3.45 -5.50
N GLY A 78 -19.90 4.60 -5.75
CA GLY A 78 -19.59 5.63 -4.73
C GLY A 78 -18.18 5.56 -4.13
N TRP A 79 -17.32 4.68 -4.65
CA TRP A 79 -15.93 4.54 -4.22
C TRP A 79 -15.02 5.61 -4.83
N ARG A 80 -14.06 6.08 -4.03
CA ARG A 80 -13.04 7.03 -4.47
C ARG A 80 -11.79 6.26 -4.87
N TYR A 81 -11.50 6.22 -6.17
CA TYR A 81 -10.30 5.57 -6.69
C TYR A 81 -9.15 6.57 -6.79
N ARG A 82 -7.97 6.17 -6.31
CA ARG A 82 -6.72 6.92 -6.49
C ARG A 82 -6.10 6.68 -7.87
N GLU A 83 -6.38 5.54 -8.48
CA GLU A 83 -5.75 5.09 -9.73
C GLU A 83 -6.73 5.18 -10.91
N VAL A 84 -6.20 5.43 -12.12
CA VAL A 84 -7.02 5.42 -13.37
C VAL A 84 -7.33 3.99 -13.84
N GLY A 85 -6.76 2.98 -13.18
CA GLY A 85 -7.00 1.56 -13.46
C GLY A 85 -7.48 0.83 -12.22
N THR A 86 -8.35 -0.15 -12.42
CA THR A 86 -8.83 -1.07 -11.37
C THR A 86 -8.50 -2.51 -11.75
N PRO A 87 -8.29 -3.39 -10.77
CA PRO A 87 -8.08 -4.80 -11.05
C PRO A 87 -9.30 -5.42 -11.73
N ASN A 88 -9.05 -6.33 -12.68
CA ASN A 88 -10.09 -7.02 -13.46
C ASN A 88 -10.92 -8.03 -12.65
N ARG A 89 -10.40 -8.46 -11.51
CA ARG A 89 -11.06 -9.29 -10.51
C ARG A 89 -11.13 -8.47 -9.23
N VAL A 90 -12.25 -8.58 -8.52
CA VAL A 90 -12.43 -8.01 -7.19
C VAL A 90 -12.65 -9.15 -6.21
N ASP A 91 -11.82 -9.24 -5.19
CA ASP A 91 -11.91 -10.27 -4.13
C ASP A 91 -11.73 -9.72 -2.71
N CYS A 92 -11.52 -8.40 -2.57
CA CYS A 92 -11.45 -7.73 -1.27
C CYS A 92 -11.80 -6.24 -1.39
N ILE A 93 -11.89 -5.55 -0.24
CA ILE A 93 -11.66 -4.10 -0.20
C ILE A 93 -10.17 -3.91 0.06
N GLY A 94 -9.47 -3.28 -0.89
CA GLY A 94 -8.06 -2.90 -0.76
C GLY A 94 -7.92 -1.54 -0.10
N HIS A 95 -6.76 -1.28 0.48
CA HIS A 95 -6.42 0.03 1.06
C HIS A 95 -6.01 1.04 -0.01
N HIS A 96 -5.40 0.59 -1.11
CA HIS A 96 -4.86 1.42 -2.20
C HIS A 96 -3.72 2.37 -1.80
N ASP A 97 -3.22 2.32 -0.56
CA ASP A 97 -2.08 3.13 -0.10
C ASP A 97 -1.31 2.49 1.06
N LEU A 98 -0.91 1.23 0.90
CA LEU A 98 -0.10 0.49 1.86
C LEU A 98 1.37 0.97 1.87
N ALA A 99 1.57 2.27 2.07
CA ALA A 99 2.86 2.90 2.22
C ALA A 99 3.30 2.96 3.70
N PRO A 100 4.60 3.15 3.98
CA PRO A 100 5.11 3.10 5.35
C PRO A 100 4.48 4.12 6.30
N TRP A 101 4.04 5.27 5.78
CA TRP A 101 3.40 6.32 6.58
C TRP A 101 1.94 6.01 6.96
N ASN A 102 1.33 4.99 6.35
CA ASN A 102 -0.02 4.53 6.66
C ASN A 102 -0.03 3.25 7.51
N ILE A 103 1.14 2.77 7.93
CA ILE A 103 1.28 1.59 8.78
C ILE A 103 2.00 2.01 10.06
N LEU A 104 1.39 1.68 11.20
CA LEU A 104 1.91 1.96 12.52
C LEU A 104 2.72 0.77 13.05
N PHE A 105 3.84 1.06 13.69
CA PHE A 105 4.76 0.05 14.20
C PHE A 105 5.06 0.23 15.69
N ASP A 106 5.23 -0.89 16.39
CA ASP A 106 5.95 -1.00 17.66
C ASP A 106 7.19 -1.88 17.41
N GLY A 107 8.35 -1.23 17.24
CA GLY A 107 9.56 -1.87 16.73
C GLY A 107 9.37 -2.41 15.31
N THR A 108 9.33 -3.75 15.17
CA THR A 108 9.09 -4.45 13.89
C THR A 108 7.67 -4.96 13.73
N ARG A 109 6.81 -4.81 14.76
CA ARG A 109 5.44 -5.31 14.75
C ARG A 109 4.49 -4.23 14.25
N VAL A 110 3.64 -4.57 13.27
CA VAL A 110 2.52 -3.71 12.86
C VAL A 110 1.48 -3.67 13.97
N THR A 111 1.09 -2.46 14.39
CA THR A 111 0.05 -2.23 15.39
C THR A 111 -1.21 -1.59 14.80
N GLY A 112 -1.14 -1.02 13.60
CA GLY A 112 -2.29 -0.43 12.93
C GLY A 112 -2.05 -0.08 11.46
N ILE A 113 -3.16 0.06 10.74
CA ILE A 113 -3.27 0.55 9.38
C ILE A 113 -4.25 1.72 9.41
N ILE A 114 -3.81 2.87 8.89
CA ILE A 114 -4.52 4.16 8.95
C ILE A 114 -4.67 4.76 7.55
N ASP A 115 -5.43 5.84 7.43
CA ASP A 115 -5.72 6.52 6.15
C ASP A 115 -6.54 5.68 5.15
N TRP A 116 -7.78 5.37 5.56
CA TRP A 116 -8.73 4.54 4.81
C TRP A 116 -9.54 5.32 3.75
N ASP A 117 -9.14 6.55 3.40
CA ASP A 117 -9.90 7.42 2.50
C ASP A 117 -9.96 6.91 1.06
N PHE A 118 -8.94 6.13 0.66
CA PHE A 118 -8.83 5.50 -0.66
C PHE A 118 -9.24 4.02 -0.67
N ALA A 119 -9.75 3.51 0.45
CA ALA A 119 -10.20 2.13 0.51
C ALA A 119 -11.35 1.89 -0.47
N ALA A 120 -11.22 0.87 -1.32
CA ALA A 120 -12.15 0.59 -2.41
C ALA A 120 -12.13 -0.90 -2.82
N PRO A 121 -13.15 -1.39 -3.56
CA PRO A 121 -13.13 -2.70 -4.19
C PRO A 121 -11.85 -2.89 -5.01
N SER A 122 -11.13 -3.97 -4.70
CA SER A 122 -9.83 -4.28 -5.27
C SER A 122 -9.61 -5.79 -5.34
N ASN A 123 -8.41 -6.20 -5.72
CA ASN A 123 -7.93 -7.54 -5.39
C ASN A 123 -6.68 -7.52 -4.53
N ARG A 124 -6.49 -8.64 -3.84
CA ARG A 124 -5.38 -8.88 -2.92
C ARG A 124 -4.01 -8.63 -3.55
N ALA A 125 -3.82 -9.08 -4.79
CA ALA A 125 -2.55 -8.94 -5.51
C ALA A 125 -2.24 -7.48 -5.89
N TRP A 126 -3.26 -6.70 -6.26
CA TRP A 126 -3.16 -5.28 -6.57
C TRP A 126 -2.66 -4.51 -5.35
N ASP A 127 -3.27 -4.74 -4.19
CA ASP A 127 -2.89 -4.03 -2.97
C ASP A 127 -1.50 -4.46 -2.47
N LEU A 128 -1.23 -5.77 -2.51
CA LEU A 128 0.05 -6.35 -2.12
C LEU A 128 1.22 -5.90 -3.03
N SER A 129 0.97 -5.61 -4.31
CA SER A 129 2.00 -5.13 -5.24
C SER A 129 2.58 -3.77 -4.83
N TYR A 130 1.76 -2.88 -4.25
CA TYR A 130 2.25 -1.60 -3.74
C TYR A 130 2.95 -1.75 -2.40
N LEU A 131 2.47 -2.62 -1.51
CA LEU A 131 3.24 -2.98 -0.32
C LEU A 131 4.64 -3.52 -0.71
N ALA A 132 4.71 -4.36 -1.76
CA ALA A 132 5.98 -4.87 -2.29
C ALA A 132 6.86 -3.73 -2.82
N HIS A 133 6.31 -2.77 -3.56
CA HIS A 133 7.04 -1.59 -4.02
C HIS A 133 7.72 -0.84 -2.87
N ARG A 134 7.03 -0.64 -1.74
CA ARG A 134 7.54 0.15 -0.61
C ARG A 134 8.47 -0.62 0.32
N PHE A 135 8.19 -1.90 0.60
CA PHE A 135 8.93 -2.70 1.59
C PHE A 135 9.95 -3.67 0.98
N VAL A 136 9.87 -4.01 -0.31
CA VAL A 136 10.90 -4.77 -1.07
C VAL A 136 11.81 -3.84 -1.88
N PRO A 137 11.94 -2.59 -1.44
CA PRO A 137 12.14 -1.38 -2.27
C PRO A 137 12.31 -1.62 -3.78
N LEU A 138 11.20 -1.66 -4.54
CA LEU A 138 11.23 -1.86 -6.00
C LEU A 138 11.56 -0.56 -6.77
N SER A 139 12.63 0.10 -6.36
CA SER A 139 13.12 1.37 -6.91
C SER A 139 14.60 1.27 -7.24
N SER A 140 15.09 2.16 -8.09
CA SER A 140 16.51 2.20 -8.46
C SER A 140 17.41 2.38 -7.22
N PRO A 141 18.63 1.78 -7.17
CA PRO A 141 19.54 1.93 -6.03
C PRO A 141 19.80 3.39 -5.64
N ARG A 142 19.84 4.28 -6.64
CA ARG A 142 19.94 5.74 -6.48
C ARG A 142 18.83 6.31 -5.60
N LEU A 143 17.58 5.90 -5.83
CA LEU A 143 16.41 6.35 -5.06
C LEU A 143 16.34 5.67 -3.69
N THR A 144 16.64 4.38 -3.61
CA THR A 144 16.47 3.62 -2.35
C THR A 144 17.37 4.09 -1.21
N LYS A 145 18.49 4.76 -1.50
CA LYS A 145 19.32 5.40 -0.49
C LYS A 145 18.55 6.47 0.31
N ALA A 146 17.72 7.27 -0.37
CA ALA A 146 16.86 8.26 0.28
C ALA A 146 15.77 7.60 1.16
N PHE A 147 15.42 6.35 0.84
CA PHE A 147 14.49 5.53 1.62
C PHE A 147 15.15 4.81 2.80
N GLY A 148 16.46 5.00 3.01
CA GLY A 148 17.25 4.40 4.08
C GLY A 148 18.03 3.14 3.68
N TRP A 149 17.95 2.69 2.43
CA TRP A 149 18.70 1.52 1.94
C TRP A 149 20.12 1.91 1.52
N TYR A 150 21.06 1.87 2.46
CA TYR A 150 22.48 2.20 2.21
C TYR A 150 23.28 1.06 1.58
N ALA A 151 22.74 -0.16 1.61
CA ALA A 151 23.27 -1.34 0.95
C ALA A 151 22.11 -2.03 0.22
N GLU A 152 22.43 -2.67 -0.91
CA GLU A 152 21.44 -3.32 -1.75
C GLU A 152 20.83 -4.53 -1.01
N PRO A 153 19.50 -4.57 -0.79
CA PRO A 153 18.88 -5.73 -0.21
C PRO A 153 18.75 -6.87 -1.23
N ASP A 154 18.68 -8.11 -0.75
CA ASP A 154 18.24 -9.22 -1.58
C ASP A 154 16.73 -9.12 -1.86
N ARG A 155 16.38 -8.34 -2.88
CA ARG A 155 14.99 -8.08 -3.28
C ARG A 155 14.29 -9.36 -3.72
N ALA A 156 15.00 -10.29 -4.34
CA ALA A 156 14.42 -11.56 -4.77
C ALA A 156 14.02 -12.42 -3.56
N ALA A 157 14.89 -12.52 -2.54
CA ALA A 157 14.55 -13.20 -1.30
C ALA A 157 13.39 -12.51 -0.57
N ARG A 158 13.37 -11.17 -0.51
CA ARG A 158 12.29 -10.40 0.11
C ARG A 158 10.96 -10.53 -0.62
N LEU A 159 10.92 -10.52 -1.95
CA LEU A 159 9.69 -10.77 -2.73
C LEU A 159 9.13 -12.16 -2.43
N ARG A 160 9.99 -13.18 -2.40
CA ARG A 160 9.56 -14.55 -2.05
C ARG A 160 9.10 -14.62 -0.59
N LEU A 161 9.74 -13.90 0.33
CA LEU A 161 9.34 -13.83 1.74
C LEU A 161 7.96 -13.19 1.88
N LEU A 162 7.72 -12.07 1.20
CA LEU A 162 6.43 -11.38 1.18
C LEU A 162 5.33 -12.30 0.66
N ALA A 163 5.52 -12.87 -0.54
CA ALA A 163 4.57 -13.78 -1.17
C ALA A 163 4.26 -14.99 -0.26
N ARG A 164 5.28 -15.70 0.23
CA ARG A 164 5.08 -16.86 1.13
C ARG A 164 4.39 -16.50 2.43
N THR A 165 4.66 -15.32 2.99
CA THR A 165 4.07 -14.89 4.26
C THR A 165 2.61 -14.46 4.08
N TYR A 166 2.29 -13.79 2.97
CA TYR A 166 0.93 -13.39 2.67
C TYR A 166 0.05 -14.60 2.31
N GLY A 167 0.56 -15.49 1.45
CA GLY A 167 -0.16 -16.65 0.93
C GLY A 167 0.41 -17.10 -0.42
N ARG A 168 0.44 -18.41 -0.68
CA ARG A 168 1.06 -18.99 -1.89
C ARG A 168 0.27 -18.77 -3.18
N GLU A 169 -0.92 -18.19 -3.08
CA GLU A 169 -1.79 -17.83 -4.21
C GLU A 169 -1.24 -16.68 -5.06
N ILE A 170 -0.42 -15.78 -4.48
CA ILE A 170 0.16 -14.64 -5.19
C ILE A 170 1.64 -14.90 -5.40
N THR A 171 2.10 -14.79 -6.64
CA THR A 171 3.50 -15.08 -6.98
C THR A 171 4.37 -13.81 -7.00
N PRO A 172 5.70 -13.92 -6.77
CA PRO A 172 6.61 -12.80 -6.97
C PRO A 172 6.53 -12.18 -8.38
N ALA A 173 6.31 -12.99 -9.41
CA ALA A 173 6.17 -12.52 -10.79
C ALA A 173 4.91 -11.66 -10.96
N GLU A 174 3.78 -12.13 -10.43
CA GLU A 174 2.52 -11.39 -10.42
C GLU A 174 2.64 -10.06 -9.68
N LEU A 175 3.32 -10.03 -8.52
CA LEU A 175 3.56 -8.78 -7.78
C LEU A 175 4.37 -7.76 -8.59
N LEU A 176 5.41 -8.20 -9.32
CA LEU A 176 6.21 -7.32 -10.17
C LEU A 176 5.40 -6.79 -11.35
N ASP A 177 4.66 -7.66 -12.02
CA ASP A 177 3.86 -7.30 -13.20
C ASP A 177 2.75 -6.32 -12.81
N LEU A 178 2.07 -6.57 -11.68
CA LEU A 178 1.05 -5.66 -11.15
C LEU A 178 1.65 -4.35 -10.64
N ALA A 179 2.84 -4.37 -10.02
CA ALA A 179 3.52 -3.14 -9.62
C ALA A 179 3.79 -2.24 -10.84
N VAL A 180 4.26 -2.81 -11.96
CA VAL A 180 4.45 -2.04 -13.21
C VAL A 180 3.16 -1.35 -13.66
N VAL A 181 2.06 -2.10 -13.73
CA VAL A 181 0.75 -1.56 -14.15
C VAL A 181 0.28 -0.48 -13.17
N ARG A 182 0.32 -0.77 -11.88
CA ARG A 182 -0.19 0.10 -10.82
C ARG A 182 0.60 1.40 -10.70
N LEU A 183 1.92 1.34 -10.67
CA LEU A 183 2.77 2.54 -10.61
C LEU A 183 2.59 3.41 -11.87
N SER A 184 2.40 2.79 -13.04
CA SER A 184 2.08 3.51 -14.28
C SER A 184 0.72 4.23 -14.18
N ALA A 185 -0.29 3.59 -13.59
CA ALA A 185 -1.61 4.18 -13.36
C ALA A 185 -1.57 5.34 -12.35
N ILE A 186 -0.75 5.24 -11.30
CA ILE A 186 -0.53 6.32 -10.33
C ILE A 186 0.15 7.52 -11.01
N ALA A 187 1.22 7.28 -11.78
CA ALA A 187 1.91 8.35 -12.52
C ALA A 187 0.94 9.08 -13.47
N ALA A 188 0.15 8.33 -14.24
CA ALA A 188 -0.84 8.90 -15.15
C ALA A 188 -1.94 9.69 -14.42
N ASN A 189 -2.38 9.23 -13.24
CA ASN A 189 -3.34 9.97 -12.42
C ASN A 189 -2.77 11.32 -11.99
N ILE A 190 -1.56 11.34 -11.42
CA ILE A 190 -0.88 12.56 -10.96
C ILE A 190 -0.77 13.56 -12.11
N GLU A 191 -0.33 13.13 -13.29
CA GLU A 191 -0.21 14.01 -14.45
C GLU A 191 -1.53 14.55 -14.97
N GLN A 192 -2.59 13.74 -14.95
CA GLN A 192 -3.92 14.21 -15.31
C GLN A 192 -4.36 15.31 -14.34
N ARG A 193 -4.20 15.10 -13.03
CA ARG A 193 -4.55 16.09 -12.00
C ARG A 193 -3.73 17.38 -12.09
N ILE A 194 -2.44 17.26 -12.42
CA ILE A 194 -1.59 18.43 -12.69
C ILE A 194 -2.08 19.18 -13.93
N ARG A 195 -2.44 18.49 -15.03
CA ARG A 195 -3.01 19.12 -16.22
C ARG A 195 -4.34 19.81 -15.93
N ASP A 196 -5.15 19.22 -15.06
CA ASP A 196 -6.43 19.79 -14.61
C ASP A 196 -6.26 20.94 -13.60
N SER A 197 -5.01 21.31 -13.26
CA SER A 197 -4.69 22.36 -12.29
C SER A 197 -5.29 22.14 -10.90
N ASP A 198 -5.40 20.88 -10.48
CA ASP A 198 -5.87 20.52 -9.14
C ASP A 198 -4.86 20.99 -8.06
N PRO A 199 -5.25 21.92 -7.16
CA PRO A 199 -4.33 22.44 -6.15
C PRO A 199 -3.86 21.37 -5.16
N ALA A 200 -4.60 20.26 -4.97
CA ALA A 200 -4.17 19.14 -4.13
C ALA A 200 -2.92 18.43 -4.68
N PHE A 201 -2.61 18.61 -5.96
CA PHE A 201 -1.46 18.00 -6.65
C PHE A 201 -0.30 18.97 -6.87
N ALA A 202 -0.32 20.17 -6.28
CA ALA A 202 0.77 21.15 -6.41
C ALA A 202 2.12 20.59 -5.93
N VAL A 203 2.15 19.95 -4.76
CA VAL A 203 3.37 19.30 -4.23
C VAL A 203 3.85 18.18 -5.17
N HIS A 204 2.92 17.38 -5.70
CA HIS A 204 3.25 16.28 -6.61
C HIS A 204 3.90 16.78 -7.91
N ARG A 205 3.48 17.95 -8.40
CA ARG A 205 4.11 18.66 -9.53
C ARG A 205 5.50 19.14 -9.17
N ASP A 206 5.60 19.89 -8.08
CA ASP A 206 6.83 20.60 -7.70
C ASP A 206 7.96 19.60 -7.34
N GLU A 207 7.60 18.46 -6.75
CA GLU A 207 8.51 17.37 -6.40
C GLU A 207 8.62 16.28 -7.48
N ARG A 208 7.94 16.44 -8.62
CA ARG A 208 7.97 15.52 -9.77
C ARG A 208 7.67 14.06 -9.41
N HIS A 209 6.65 13.81 -8.57
CA HIS A 209 6.31 12.46 -8.09
C HIS A 209 6.00 11.46 -9.21
N ALA A 210 5.35 11.91 -10.29
CA ALA A 210 5.05 11.05 -11.44
C ALA A 210 6.34 10.50 -12.09
N ASP A 211 7.42 11.26 -12.10
CA ASP A 211 8.70 10.82 -12.67
C ASP A 211 9.38 9.76 -11.80
N GLY A 212 9.27 9.88 -10.47
CA GLY A 212 9.74 8.85 -9.55
C GLY A 212 9.05 7.50 -9.79
N TYR A 213 7.72 7.51 -9.94
CA TYR A 213 6.98 6.29 -10.27
C TYR A 213 7.36 5.70 -11.62
N ARG A 214 7.64 6.53 -12.64
CA ARG A 214 8.14 6.03 -13.93
C ARG A 214 9.53 5.43 -13.85
N GLU A 215 10.43 6.04 -13.09
CA GLU A 215 11.77 5.48 -12.87
C GLU A 215 11.68 4.11 -12.20
N ASP A 216 10.79 3.95 -11.23
CA ASP A 216 10.54 2.66 -10.57
C ASP A 216 9.96 1.62 -11.55
N VAL A 217 9.02 2.00 -12.41
CA VAL A 217 8.51 1.14 -13.50
C VAL A 217 9.63 0.68 -14.42
N GLN A 218 10.49 1.60 -14.88
CA GLN A 218 11.61 1.26 -15.75
C GLN A 218 12.60 0.34 -15.05
N TYR A 219 12.89 0.60 -13.77
CA TYR A 219 13.76 -0.26 -12.97
C TYR A 219 13.22 -1.69 -12.87
N ILE A 220 11.93 -1.86 -12.55
CA ILE A 220 11.31 -3.18 -12.45
C ILE A 220 11.38 -3.92 -13.79
N LEU A 221 11.04 -3.25 -14.90
CA LEU A 221 11.07 -3.86 -16.24
C LEU A 221 12.48 -4.31 -16.64
N GLN A 222 13.48 -3.48 -16.41
CA GLN A 222 14.88 -3.77 -16.77
C GLN A 222 15.50 -4.87 -15.90
N ASN A 223 15.05 -5.01 -14.65
CA ASN A 223 15.65 -5.92 -13.67
C ASN A 223 14.74 -7.12 -13.33
N ARG A 224 13.63 -7.31 -14.04
CA ARG A 224 12.61 -8.32 -13.72
C ARG A 224 13.18 -9.71 -13.49
N GLU A 225 14.06 -10.18 -14.36
CA GLU A 225 14.68 -11.50 -14.22
C GLU A 225 15.57 -11.62 -12.98
N ALA A 226 16.35 -10.57 -12.67
CA ALA A 226 17.20 -10.54 -11.48
C ALA A 226 16.35 -10.49 -10.20
N LEU A 227 15.27 -9.70 -10.21
CA LEU A 227 14.30 -9.62 -9.11
C LEU A 227 13.58 -10.96 -8.85
N LEU A 228 13.51 -11.86 -9.83
CA LEU A 228 12.90 -13.18 -9.67
C LEU A 228 13.90 -14.29 -9.32
N ARG A 229 15.12 -14.24 -9.85
CA ARG A 229 16.15 -15.27 -9.65
C ARG A 229 17.00 -15.04 -8.41
N GLY A 230 17.22 -13.78 -8.01
CA GLY A 230 18.28 -13.44 -7.07
C GLY A 230 19.64 -13.37 -7.77
N HIS A 231 20.62 -12.80 -7.08
CA HIS A 231 22.01 -12.75 -7.54
C HIS A 231 22.77 -14.02 -7.17
#